data_AF-A0A8C0AQ98-F1
#
_entry.id   AF-A0A8C0AQ98-F1
#
_cell.length_a   1.000
_cell.length_b   1.000
_cell.length_c   1.000
_cell.angle_alpha   90.00
_cell.angle_beta   90.00
_cell.angle_gamma   90.00
#
_symmetry.space_group_name_H-M   'P 1'
#
loop_
_entity.id
_entity.type
_entity.pdbx_description
1 polymer ?
#
loop_
_entity_poly.entity_id
_entity_poly.type
_entity_poly.pdbx_seq_one_letter_code
_entity_poly.pdbx_strand_id
1 'polypeptide(L)'
;CGSDLPCSFLFLFPSTTGKKILQQLQLIQRTFMEKHYQEFDDSEENKLIYTSIFNEYISLVEKYIEEKLLDRIPGFNMTAFTMSLQQHKDEIAGDIFDMLLTFTDFLAFKEMFLDYRAVSMSHCLFSLSDSDLIPGNSCTISS
;
A
#
# COMPACT_ATOMS: atom_id res chain seq x y z
N CYS A 1 14.30 -5.38 -29.76
CA CYS A 1 14.55 -4.01 -29.25
C CYS A 1 13.82 -3.03 -30.16
N GLY A 2 12.56 -2.75 -29.86
CA GLY A 2 11.74 -1.78 -30.58
C GLY A 2 10.79 -1.07 -29.62
N SER A 3 11.23 -0.86 -28.39
CA SER A 3 10.42 -0.38 -27.28
C SER A 3 11.32 0.36 -26.30
N ASP A 4 11.01 1.63 -26.07
CA ASP A 4 11.76 2.67 -25.34
C ASP A 4 12.02 2.39 -23.84
N LEU A 5 11.84 1.16 -23.37
CA LEU A 5 12.25 0.77 -22.03
C LEU A 5 13.75 0.49 -22.00
N PRO A 6 14.52 1.12 -21.07
CA PRO A 6 15.88 0.66 -20.83
C PRO A 6 15.81 -0.81 -20.40
N CYS A 7 16.52 -1.69 -21.11
CA CYS A 7 16.49 -3.15 -20.85
C CYS A 7 16.66 -3.48 -19.36
N SER A 8 17.42 -2.66 -18.63
CA SER A 8 17.60 -2.67 -17.18
C SER A 8 16.30 -2.79 -16.37
N PHE A 9 15.22 -2.21 -16.88
CA PHE A 9 13.92 -2.12 -16.24
C PHE A 9 13.13 -3.44 -16.30
N LEU A 10 13.05 -4.04 -17.50
CA LEU A 10 12.43 -5.35 -17.71
C LEU A 10 13.14 -6.46 -16.93
N PHE A 11 14.44 -6.32 -16.66
CA PHE A 11 15.18 -7.24 -15.79
C PHE A 11 15.00 -6.98 -14.29
N LEU A 12 14.61 -5.76 -13.88
CA LEU A 12 14.55 -5.39 -12.46
C LEU A 12 13.41 -6.10 -11.72
N PHE A 13 12.23 -6.19 -12.33
CA PHE A 13 11.02 -6.75 -11.72
C PHE A 13 11.01 -8.28 -11.57
N PRO A 14 11.42 -9.08 -12.57
CA PRO A 14 11.59 -10.53 -12.38
C PRO A 14 12.79 -10.88 -11.49
N SER A 15 13.73 -9.94 -11.29
CA SER A 15 14.87 -10.12 -10.39
C SER A 15 14.46 -10.12 -8.91
N THR A 16 15.31 -10.73 -8.07
CA THR A 16 15.20 -10.69 -6.60
C THR A 16 15.11 -9.26 -6.05
N THR A 17 15.65 -8.29 -6.79
CA THR A 17 15.63 -6.88 -6.42
C THR A 17 14.24 -6.25 -6.59
N GLY A 18 13.56 -6.46 -7.72
CA GLY A 18 12.19 -5.98 -7.91
C GLY A 18 11.22 -6.57 -6.90
N LYS A 19 11.35 -7.88 -6.63
CA LYS A 19 10.61 -8.55 -5.55
C LYS A 19 10.85 -7.90 -4.18
N LYS A 20 12.08 -7.47 -3.90
CA LYS A 20 12.42 -6.77 -2.66
C LYS A 20 11.77 -5.38 -2.57
N ILE A 21 11.72 -4.64 -3.67
CA ILE A 21 11.03 -3.34 -3.73
C ILE A 21 9.54 -3.52 -3.41
N LEU A 22 8.88 -4.51 -4.03
CA LEU A 22 7.48 -4.85 -3.78
C LEU A 22 7.23 -5.22 -2.31
N GLN A 23 8.07 -6.07 -1.72
CA GLN A 23 7.95 -6.45 -0.30
C GLN A 23 8.07 -5.26 0.66
N GLN A 24 8.95 -4.31 0.34
CA GLN A 24 9.12 -3.11 1.16
C GLN A 24 7.96 -2.14 1.01
N LEU A 25 7.40 -2.00 -0.19
CA LEU A 25 6.16 -1.23 -0.41
C LEU A 25 5.00 -1.80 0.41
N GLN A 26 4.84 -3.12 0.47
CA GLN A 26 3.83 -3.75 1.33
C GLN A 26 4.06 -3.49 2.83
N LEU A 27 5.32 -3.42 3.28
CA LEU A 27 5.65 -3.08 4.66
C LEU A 27 5.28 -1.63 4.97
N ILE A 28 5.69 -0.71 4.10
CA ILE A 28 5.36 0.71 4.17
C ILE A 28 3.85 0.91 4.23
N GLN A 29 3.12 0.22 3.36
CA GLN A 29 1.67 0.25 3.31
C GLN A 29 1.07 -0.20 4.65
N ARG A 30 1.48 -1.34 5.20
CA ARG A 30 1.02 -1.81 6.51
C ARG A 30 1.29 -0.80 7.63
N THR A 31 2.50 -0.25 7.71
CA THR A 31 2.85 0.74 8.73
C THR A 31 2.03 2.03 8.58
N PHE A 32 1.76 2.44 7.34
CA PHE A 32 0.92 3.60 7.07
C PHE A 32 -0.53 3.35 7.47
N MET A 33 -1.05 2.14 7.20
CA MET A 33 -2.38 1.72 7.61
C MET A 33 -2.53 1.69 9.13
N GLU A 34 -1.58 1.11 9.85
CA GLU A 34 -1.57 1.08 11.33
C GLU A 34 -1.66 2.47 11.96
N LYS A 35 -1.09 3.48 11.30
CA LYS A 35 -1.12 4.87 11.77
C LYS A 35 -2.46 5.57 11.48
N HIS A 36 -3.13 5.23 10.38
CA HIS A 36 -4.28 5.97 9.86
C HIS A 36 -5.61 5.21 9.86
N TYR A 37 -5.65 3.92 10.21
CA TYR A 37 -6.87 3.08 10.12
C TYR A 37 -8.03 3.58 10.97
N GLN A 38 -7.76 4.32 12.06
CA GLN A 38 -8.79 4.88 12.94
C GLN A 38 -9.57 6.03 12.29
N GLU A 39 -8.95 6.72 11.32
CA GLU A 39 -9.59 7.83 10.61
C GLU A 39 -10.65 7.32 9.63
N PHE A 40 -10.49 6.09 9.13
CA PHE A 40 -11.37 5.47 8.14
C PHE A 40 -12.60 4.81 8.77
N ASP A 41 -13.76 5.14 8.21
CA ASP A 41 -15.03 4.50 8.49
C ASP A 41 -15.71 3.97 7.24
N ASP A 42 -16.60 3.01 7.47
CA ASP A 42 -17.46 2.38 6.46
C ASP A 42 -18.63 3.30 6.08
N SER A 43 -18.45 4.62 6.23
CA SER A 43 -19.42 5.60 5.75
C SER A 43 -19.31 5.72 4.23
N GLU A 44 -20.47 5.87 3.59
CA GLU A 44 -20.57 6.18 2.17
C GLU A 44 -20.03 7.59 1.88
N GLU A 45 -20.05 8.50 2.87
CA GLU A 45 -19.50 9.85 2.77
C GLU A 45 -17.99 9.86 3.03
N ASN A 46 -17.20 10.30 2.04
CA ASN A 46 -15.75 10.43 2.20
C ASN A 46 -15.41 11.68 3.02
N LYS A 47 -14.68 11.49 4.12
CA LYS A 47 -14.14 12.61 4.91
C LYS A 47 -13.09 13.35 4.07
N LEU A 48 -13.04 14.68 4.20
CA LEU A 48 -12.01 15.51 3.55
C LEU A 48 -10.58 15.07 3.91
N ILE A 49 -10.41 14.50 5.11
CA ILE A 49 -9.12 13.97 5.57
C ILE A 49 -8.64 12.75 4.75
N TYR A 50 -9.54 11.99 4.11
CA TYR A 50 -9.16 10.84 3.27
C TYR A 50 -8.31 11.29 2.09
N THR A 51 -8.63 12.43 1.48
CA THR A 51 -7.84 13.01 0.39
C THR A 51 -6.46 13.43 0.88
N SER A 52 -6.37 14.03 2.07
CA SER A 52 -5.08 14.43 2.66
C SER A 52 -4.20 13.21 2.96
N ILE A 53 -4.77 12.18 3.56
CA ILE A 53 -4.06 10.94 3.89
C ILE A 53 -3.66 10.20 2.61
N PHE A 54 -4.53 10.16 1.60
CA PHE A 54 -4.21 9.56 0.31
C PHE A 54 -3.06 10.28 -0.39
N ASN A 55 -3.07 11.61 -0.44
CA ASN A 55 -1.96 12.37 -1.03
C ASN A 55 -0.63 12.16 -0.28
N GLU A 56 -0.67 12.04 1.05
CA GLU A 56 0.50 11.68 1.85
C GLU A 56 1.01 10.28 1.49
N TYR A 57 0.10 9.31 1.35
CA TYR A 57 0.41 7.95 0.94
C TYR A 57 1.03 7.88 -0.46
N ILE A 58 0.43 8.55 -1.45
CA ILE A 58 0.93 8.62 -2.83
C ILE A 58 2.34 9.22 -2.83
N SER A 59 2.53 10.35 -2.17
CA SER A 59 3.85 11.00 -2.10
C SER A 59 4.91 10.08 -1.48
N LEU A 60 4.54 9.30 -0.47
CA LEU A 60 5.44 8.40 0.22
C LEU A 60 5.81 7.18 -0.65
N VAL A 61 4.84 6.60 -1.34
CA VAL A 61 5.05 5.48 -2.29
C VAL A 61 5.86 5.94 -3.49
N GLU A 62 5.49 7.05 -4.13
CA GLU A 62 6.18 7.62 -5.29
C GLU A 62 7.65 7.91 -4.96
N LYS A 63 7.91 8.62 -3.86
CA LYS A 63 9.27 8.93 -3.43
C LYS A 63 10.09 7.67 -3.14
N TYR A 64 9.49 6.66 -2.51
CA TYR A 64 10.18 5.40 -2.25
C TYR A 64 10.57 4.69 -3.54
N ILE A 65 9.65 4.60 -4.50
CA ILE A 65 9.91 3.97 -5.80
C ILE A 65 11.00 4.74 -6.54
N GLU A 66 10.89 6.07 -6.59
CA GLU A 66 11.85 6.95 -7.25
C GLU A 66 13.26 6.77 -6.68
N GLU A 67 13.42 6.84 -5.35
CA GLU A 67 14.71 6.64 -4.69
C GLU A 67 15.32 5.26 -4.98
N LYS A 68 14.50 4.20 -4.97
CA LYS A 68 14.98 2.83 -5.25
C LYS A 68 15.34 2.62 -6.72
N LEU A 69 14.65 3.28 -7.65
CA LEU A 69 14.96 3.21 -9.07
C LEU A 69 16.16 4.07 -9.42
N LEU A 70 16.32 5.25 -8.83
CA LEU A 70 17.50 6.11 -9.00
C LEU A 70 18.78 5.45 -8.50
N ASP A 71 18.74 4.77 -7.35
CA ASP A 71 19.90 4.06 -6.78
C ASP A 71 20.39 2.91 -7.70
N ARG A 72 19.50 2.38 -8.54
CA ARG A 72 19.80 1.26 -9.45
C ARG A 72 20.06 1.68 -10.89
N ILE A 73 19.40 2.74 -11.35
CA ILE A 73 19.45 3.24 -12.71
C ILE A 73 19.93 4.70 -12.63
N PRO A 74 21.24 4.95 -12.81
CA PRO A 74 21.74 6.31 -12.84
C PRO A 74 21.13 7.08 -14.01
N GLY A 75 20.58 8.26 -13.73
CA GLY A 75 19.84 9.06 -14.72
C GLY A 75 18.39 8.60 -14.94
N PHE A 76 17.82 7.82 -14.01
CA PHE A 76 16.41 7.48 -14.02
C PHE A 76 15.53 8.73 -14.05
N ASN A 77 14.47 8.69 -14.87
CA ASN A 77 13.50 9.76 -15.00
C ASN A 77 12.10 9.17 -14.74
N MET A 78 11.44 9.68 -13.70
CA MET A 78 10.13 9.18 -13.28
C MET A 78 9.07 9.35 -14.38
N THR A 79 9.07 10.47 -15.11
CA THR A 79 8.13 10.72 -16.21
C THR A 79 8.31 9.73 -17.35
N ALA A 80 9.56 9.48 -17.77
CA ALA A 80 9.86 8.49 -18.81
C ALA A 80 9.46 7.08 -18.36
N PHE A 81 9.64 6.79 -17.07
CA PHE A 81 9.23 5.54 -16.45
C PHE A 81 7.72 5.33 -16.47
N THR A 82 6.91 6.30 -16.04
CA THR A 82 5.45 6.19 -16.05
C THR A 82 4.90 6.05 -17.47
N MET A 83 5.46 6.76 -18.45
CA MET A 83 5.07 6.63 -19.86
C MET A 83 5.42 5.25 -20.42
N SER A 84 6.63 4.77 -20.15
CA SER A 84 7.08 3.47 -20.63
C SER A 84 6.32 2.32 -19.95
N LEU A 85 5.98 2.48 -18.67
CA LEU A 85 5.09 1.58 -17.93
C LEU A 85 3.72 1.43 -18.60
N GLN A 86 3.12 2.55 -19.02
CA GLN A 86 1.82 2.54 -19.70
C GLN A 86 1.89 1.88 -21.08
N GLN A 87 2.98 2.10 -21.82
CA GLN A 87 3.17 1.55 -23.17
C GLN A 87 3.46 0.05 -23.18
N HIS A 88 4.11 -0.46 -22.13
CA HIS A 88 4.54 -1.86 -22.02
C HIS A 88 3.81 -2.63 -20.93
N LYS A 89 2.59 -2.21 -20.59
CA LYS A 89 1.73 -2.88 -19.61
C LYS A 89 1.59 -4.39 -19.88
N ASP A 90 1.58 -4.79 -21.15
CA ASP A 90 1.42 -6.18 -21.56
C ASP A 90 2.72 -7.02 -21.51
N GLU A 91 3.90 -6.37 -21.48
CA GLU A 91 5.21 -7.03 -21.45
C GLU A 91 5.80 -7.13 -20.04
N ILE A 92 5.49 -6.15 -19.19
CA ILE A 92 5.81 -6.18 -17.77
C ILE A 92 4.85 -7.20 -17.14
N ALA A 93 5.37 -8.12 -16.31
CA ALA A 93 4.54 -9.11 -15.63
C ALA A 93 3.30 -8.43 -15.01
N GLY A 94 2.12 -8.67 -15.59
CA GLY A 94 0.90 -7.89 -15.35
C GLY A 94 0.60 -7.73 -13.86
N ASP A 95 0.84 -8.78 -13.07
CA ASP A 95 0.66 -8.82 -11.62
C ASP A 95 1.41 -7.71 -10.87
N ILE A 96 2.62 -7.35 -11.32
CA ILE A 96 3.43 -6.31 -10.68
C ILE A 96 2.90 -4.93 -11.04
N PHE A 97 2.54 -4.73 -12.31
CA PHE A 97 1.99 -3.46 -12.77
C PHE A 97 0.63 -3.19 -12.14
N ASP A 98 -0.25 -4.19 -12.14
CA ASP A 98 -1.56 -4.10 -11.50
C ASP A 98 -1.40 -3.87 -9.99
N MET A 99 -0.41 -4.49 -9.33
CA MET A 99 -0.10 -4.16 -7.94
C MET A 99 0.35 -2.71 -7.75
N LEU A 100 1.24 -2.18 -8.58
CA LEU A 100 1.64 -0.77 -8.51
C LEU A 100 0.46 0.18 -8.74
N LEU A 101 -0.42 -0.17 -9.67
CA LEU A 101 -1.64 0.59 -9.96
C LEU A 101 -2.59 0.60 -8.76
N THR A 102 -2.76 -0.52 -8.06
CA THR A 102 -3.59 -0.59 -6.85
C THR A 102 -3.08 0.31 -5.71
N PHE A 103 -1.77 0.61 -5.64
CA PHE A 103 -1.25 1.59 -4.68
C PHE A 103 -1.64 3.03 -5.05
N THR A 104 -1.88 3.31 -6.32
CA THR A 104 -2.27 4.65 -6.79
C THR A 104 -3.78 4.84 -6.95
N ASP A 105 -4.57 3.80 -6.67
CA ASP A 105 -6.02 3.82 -6.81
C ASP A 105 -6.70 4.14 -5.46
N PHE A 106 -7.53 5.18 -5.45
CA PHE A 106 -8.21 5.63 -4.23
C PHE A 106 -9.27 4.63 -3.73
N LEU A 107 -9.97 3.92 -4.63
CA LEU A 107 -10.99 2.95 -4.25
C LEU A 107 -10.32 1.72 -3.62
N ALA A 108 -9.28 1.19 -4.26
CA ALA A 108 -8.50 0.08 -3.71
C ALA A 108 -7.84 0.45 -2.38
N PHE A 109 -7.34 1.69 -2.28
CA PHE A 109 -6.81 2.24 -1.03
C PHE A 109 -7.86 2.28 0.09
N LYS A 110 -9.07 2.80 -0.17
CA LYS A 110 -10.16 2.85 0.83
C LYS A 110 -10.57 1.44 1.27
N GLU A 111 -10.82 0.54 0.31
CA GLU A 111 -11.21 -0.85 0.60
C GLU A 111 -10.17 -1.55 1.47
N MET A 112 -8.89 -1.39 1.16
CA MET A 112 -7.82 -1.99 1.95
C MET A 112 -7.82 -1.49 3.41
N PHE A 113 -8.05 -0.19 3.64
CA PHE A 113 -8.18 0.37 4.98
C PHE A 113 -9.38 -0.18 5.76
N LEU A 114 -10.52 -0.35 5.08
CA LEU A 114 -11.72 -0.96 5.64
C LEU A 114 -11.49 -2.43 5.98
N ASP A 115 -10.86 -3.19 5.09
CA ASP A 115 -10.50 -4.58 5.31
C ASP A 115 -9.56 -4.74 6.51
N TYR A 116 -8.52 -3.92 6.59
CA TYR A 116 -7.59 -3.97 7.72
C TYR A 116 -8.26 -3.63 9.04
N ARG A 117 -9.18 -2.66 9.05
CA ARG A 117 -9.98 -2.35 10.24
C ARG A 117 -10.93 -3.50 10.59
N ALA A 118 -11.59 -4.11 9.60
CA ALA A 118 -12.47 -5.25 9.81
C ALA A 118 -11.71 -6.46 10.38
N VAL A 119 -10.51 -6.74 9.87
CA VAL A 119 -9.60 -7.77 10.41
C VAL A 119 -9.14 -7.44 11.82
N SER A 120 -8.78 -6.18 12.07
CA SER A 120 -8.35 -5.72 13.41
C SER A 120 -9.49 -5.80 14.43
N MET A 121 -10.71 -5.42 14.05
CA MET A 121 -11.89 -5.54 14.90
C MET A 121 -12.33 -6.99 15.12
N SER A 122 -12.23 -7.85 14.11
CA SER A 122 -12.54 -9.28 14.25
C SER A 122 -11.50 -10.03 15.09
N HIS A 123 -10.20 -9.69 14.97
CA HIS A 123 -9.15 -10.22 15.86
C HIS A 123 -9.34 -9.74 17.32
N CYS A 124 -9.79 -8.50 17.51
CA CYS A 124 -10.18 -7.98 18.82
C CYS A 124 -11.44 -8.68 19.36
N LEU A 125 -12.43 -8.93 18.51
CA LEU A 125 -13.67 -9.62 18.88
C LEU A 125 -13.42 -11.08 19.30
N PHE A 126 -12.48 -11.76 18.63
CA PHE A 126 -12.09 -13.12 19.00
C PHE A 126 -11.36 -13.15 20.35
N SER A 127 -10.52 -12.15 20.62
CA SER A 127 -9.83 -11.99 21.92
C SER A 127 -10.81 -11.70 23.07
N LEU A 128 -11.91 -11.00 22.80
CA LEU A 128 -12.97 -10.74 23.78
C LEU A 128 -13.82 -12.00 24.03
N SER A 129 -14.05 -12.84 23.01
CA SER A 129 -14.81 -14.08 23.17
C SER A 129 -14.09 -15.19 23.96
N ASP A 130 -12.76 -15.13 24.10
CA ASP A 130 -12.00 -16.00 25.02
C ASP A 130 -11.97 -15.48 26.48
N SER A 131 -12.41 -14.23 26.71
CA SER A 131 -12.42 -13.59 28.04
C SER A 131 -13.76 -13.68 28.77
N ASP A 132 -14.87 -13.97 28.07
CA ASP A 132 -16.23 -14.03 28.64
C ASP A 132 -16.63 -15.44 29.14
N LEU A 133 -15.68 -16.15 29.76
CA LEU A 133 -16.00 -17.31 30.62
C LEU A 133 -15.32 -17.25 31.99
N ILE A 134 -15.26 -16.07 32.64
CA ILE A 134 -14.99 -15.99 34.09
C ILE A 134 -16.00 -15.09 34.84
N PRO A 135 -16.71 -15.70 35.81
CA PRO A 135 -17.35 -15.14 36.98
C PRO A 135 -16.73 -13.97 37.73
N GLY A 136 -16.71 -12.74 37.23
CA GLY A 136 -16.17 -11.59 37.98
C GLY A 136 -14.80 -11.19 37.46
N ASN A 137 -14.53 -9.90 37.28
CA ASN A 137 -14.31 -8.96 38.37
C ASN A 137 -14.68 -7.53 37.95
N SER A 138 -15.18 -6.75 38.90
CA SER A 138 -15.62 -5.37 38.78
C SER A 138 -14.53 -4.45 38.18
N CYS A 139 -14.76 -3.92 36.97
CA CYS A 139 -14.01 -2.79 36.45
C CYS A 139 -14.53 -1.49 37.08
N THR A 140 -13.82 -0.97 38.08
CA THR A 140 -13.99 0.42 38.54
C THR A 140 -13.33 1.37 37.53
N ILE A 141 -14.14 2.18 36.86
CA ILE A 141 -13.70 3.35 36.10
C ILE A 141 -13.10 4.33 37.11
N SER A 142 -11.83 4.69 36.93
CA SER A 142 -11.22 5.82 37.66
C SER A 142 -11.03 6.98 36.69
N SER A 143 -11.51 8.13 37.16
CA SER A 143 -11.65 9.44 36.52
C SER A 143 -10.37 10.07 36.00
#